data_AF-A0A9E2VJK7-F1
#
_entry.id   AF-A0A9E2VJK7-F1
#
_cell.length_a   1.000
_cell.length_b   1.000
_cell.length_c   1.000
_cell.angle_alpha   90.00
_cell.angle_beta   90.00
_cell.angle_gamma   90.00
#
_symmetry.space_group_name_H-M   'P 1'
#
loop_
_entity.id
_entity.type
_entity.pdbx_description
1 polymer ?
#
loop_
_entity_poly.entity_id
_entity_poly.type
_entity_poly.pdbx_seq_one_letter_code
_entity_poly.pdbx_strand_id
1 'polypeptide(L)' 'VTQAILQKGYSDFANLKKVKVTRVDPITKKTSIHEINVKSLLDKPDPAKDLILQDKDIVEVPEKGIAL' A
#
# COMPACT_ATOMS: atom_id res chain seq x y z
N VAL A 1 0.75 6.20 2.70
CA VAL A 1 1.36 4.97 2.12
C VAL A 1 2.31 5.32 1.00
N THR A 2 1.89 6.21 0.09
CA THR A 2 2.64 6.60 -1.12
C THR A 2 4.08 7.00 -0.82
N GLN A 3 4.28 7.84 0.20
CA GLN A 3 5.62 8.31 0.58
C GLN A 3 6.57 7.17 0.96
N ALA A 4 6.12 6.18 1.74
CA ALA A 4 6.96 5.05 2.17
C ALA A 4 7.42 4.20 0.98
N ILE A 5 6.53 4.01 -0.01
CA ILE A 5 6.84 3.27 -1.24
C ILE A 5 7.85 4.04 -2.09
N LEU A 6 7.70 5.36 -2.23
CA LEU A 6 8.65 6.19 -2.98
C LEU A 6 10.03 6.23 -2.33
N GLN A 7 10.11 6.32 -1.00
CA GLN A 7 11.40 6.34 -0.28
C GLN A 7 12.14 5.01 -0.36
N LYS A 8 11.42 3.89 -0.28
CA LYS A 8 12.02 2.55 -0.36
C LYS A 8 12.34 2.13 -1.80
N GLY A 9 11.62 2.70 -2.77
CA GLY A 9 11.63 2.26 -4.15
C GLY A 9 10.71 1.05 -4.37
N TYR A 10 10.39 0.81 -5.63
CA TYR A 10 9.60 -0.34 -6.08
C TYR A 10 10.11 -0.81 -7.45
N SER A 11 9.91 -2.08 -7.78
CA SER A 11 10.30 -2.65 -9.08
C SER A 11 9.43 -2.10 -10.21
N ASP A 12 9.93 -2.08 -11.45
CA ASP A 12 9.13 -1.72 -12.64
C ASP A 12 7.90 -2.62 -12.88
N PHE A 13 7.97 -3.85 -12.35
CA PHE A 13 6.88 -4.82 -12.38
C PHE A 13 5.86 -4.65 -11.25
N ALA A 14 6.02 -3.64 -10.38
CA ALA A 14 5.11 -3.41 -9.27
C ALA A 14 3.69 -3.09 -9.73
N ASN A 15 2.71 -3.72 -9.10
CA ASN A 15 1.29 -3.41 -9.27
C ASN A 15 0.84 -2.39 -8.22
N LEU A 16 1.17 -1.13 -8.48
CA LEU A 16 0.81 0.01 -7.62
C LEU A 16 -0.72 0.24 -7.48
N LYS A 17 -1.56 -0.48 -8.22
CA LYS A 17 -3.03 -0.40 -8.08
C LYS A 17 -3.57 -1.29 -6.96
N LYS A 18 -2.80 -2.28 -6.50
CA LYS A 18 -3.22 -3.31 -5.54
C LYS A 18 -2.29 -3.40 -4.33
N VAL A 19 -1.72 -2.27 -3.91
CA VAL A 19 -0.87 -2.23 -2.70
C VAL A 19 -1.73 -2.59 -1.50
N LYS A 20 -1.24 -3.48 -0.64
CA LYS A 20 -1.96 -3.87 0.58
C LYS A 20 -1.25 -3.33 1.80
N VAL A 21 -2.03 -2.81 2.73
CA VAL A 21 -1.57 -2.51 4.09
C VAL A 21 -2.27 -3.45 5.04
N THR A 22 -1.49 -4.35 5.64
CA THR A 22 -1.96 -5.25 6.69
C THR A 22 -1.71 -4.58 8.04
N ARG A 23 -2.76 -4.43 8.83
CA ARG A 23 -2.72 -3.85 10.17
C ARG A 23 -3.26 -4.86 11.17
N VAL A 24 -2.56 -5.03 12.28
CA VAL A 24 -3.02 -5.86 13.40
C VAL A 24 -3.41 -4.94 14.54
N ASP A 25 -4.68 -5.00 14.94
CA ASP A 25 -5.16 -4.25 16.09
C ASP A 25 -4.46 -4.75 17.38
N PRO A 26 -3.80 -3.86 18.14
CA PRO A 26 -2.94 -4.29 19.25
C PRO A 26 -3.72 -4.88 20.42
N ILE A 27 -5.02 -4.58 20.56
CA ILE A 27 -5.88 -5.01 21.67
C ILE A 27 -6.60 -6.31 21.30
N THR A 28 -7.34 -6.29 20.20
CA THR A 28 -8.22 -7.36 19.74
C THR A 28 -7.49 -8.43 18.93
N LYS A 29 -6.26 -8.15 18.48
CA LYS A 29 -5.46 -9.00 17.58
C LYS A 29 -6.10 -9.28 16.24
N LYS A 30 -7.16 -8.57 15.87
CA LYS A 30 -7.80 -8.69 14.56
C LYS A 30 -6.92 -8.07 13.49
N THR A 31 -6.83 -8.76 12.36
CA THR A 31 -6.11 -8.28 11.18
C THR A 31 -7.08 -7.58 10.23
N SER A 32 -6.76 -6.35 9.82
CA SER A 32 -7.41 -5.66 8.70
C SER A 32 -6.45 -5.54 7.52
N ILE A 33 -7.00 -5.61 6.31
CA ILE A 33 -6.26 -5.42 5.06
C ILE A 33 -6.89 -4.25 4.32
N HIS A 34 -6.09 -3.24 4.02
CA HIS A 34 -6.48 -2.08 3.23
C HIS A 34 -5.83 -2.16 1.85
N GLU A 35 -6.63 -2.33 0.79
CA GLU A 35 -6.14 -2.25 -0.59
C GLU A 35 -6.13 -0.78 -1.04
N ILE A 36 -4.97 -0.29 -1.48
CA ILE A 36 -4.72 1.10 -1.85
C ILE A 36 -4.25 1.17 -3.30
N ASN A 37 -4.90 2.03 -4.08
CA ASN A 37 -4.47 2.37 -5.43
C ASN A 37 -3.45 3.52 -5.40
N VAL A 38 -2.20 3.19 -5.08
CA VAL A 38 -1.08 4.14 -5.03
C VAL A 38 -0.82 4.77 -6.39
N LYS A 39 -1.03 4.06 -7.50
CA LYS A 39 -0.91 4.63 -8.85
C LYS A 39 -1.80 5.87 -9.02
N SER A 40 -3.05 5.80 -8.56
CA SER A 40 -3.96 6.94 -8.63
C SER A 40 -3.50 8.15 -7.80
N LEU A 41 -2.88 7.90 -6.64
CA LEU A 41 -2.33 8.94 -5.76
C LEU A 41 -1.05 9.57 -6.33
N LEU A 42 -0.30 8.84 -7.15
CA LEU A 42 0.84 9.39 -7.90
C LEU A 42 0.39 10.23 -9.09
N ASP A 43 -0.63 9.76 -9.83
CA ASP A 43 -1.15 10.44 -11.02
C ASP A 43 -1.92 11.72 -10.67
N LYS A 44 -2.68 11.67 -9.57
CA LYS A 44 -3.42 12.81 -9.04
C LYS A 44 -3.24 12.88 -7.51
N PRO A 45 -2.21 13.60 -7.04
CA PRO A 45 -1.93 13.74 -5.62
C PRO A 45 -3.13 14.30 -4.85
N ASP A 46 -3.61 13.50 -3.91
CA ASP A 46 -4.67 13.87 -2.96
C ASP A 46 -4.29 13.26 -1.59
N PRO A 47 -3.52 14.00 -0.77
CA PRO A 47 -3.04 13.49 0.52
C PRO A 47 -4.16 13.04 1.46
N ALA A 48 -5.37 13.61 1.33
CA ALA A 48 -6.53 13.22 2.14
C ALA A 48 -7.06 11.82 1.80
N LYS A 49 -6.71 11.29 0.62
CA LYS A 49 -7.05 9.92 0.18
C LYS A 49 -5.90 8.92 0.39
N ASP A 50 -4.71 9.38 0.75
CA ASP A 50 -3.61 8.48 1.08
C ASP A 50 -3.81 7.92 2.50
N LEU A 51 -3.65 6.61 2.65
CA LEU A 51 -3.76 5.97 3.95
C LEU A 51 -2.56 6.39 4.82
N ILE A 52 -2.83 6.92 6.00
CA ILE A 52 -1.79 7.20 7.00
C ILE A 52 -1.36 5.88 7.63
N LEU A 53 -0.07 5.58 7.54
CA LEU A 53 0.53 4.40 8.16
C LEU A 53 0.56 4.56 9.68
N GLN A 54 0.35 3.44 10.37
CA GLN A 54 0.48 3.31 11.82
C GLN A 54 1.68 2.42 12.15
N ASP A 55 2.10 2.46 13.41
CA ASP A 55 3.15 1.57 13.89
C ASP A 55 2.77 0.10 13.62
N LYS A 56 3.76 -0.69 13.18
CA LYS A 56 3.64 -2.12 12.81
C LYS A 56 2.77 -2.44 11.59
N ASP A 57 2.33 -1.44 10.83
CA ASP A 57 1.73 -1.72 9.52
C ASP A 57 2.73 -2.45 8.61
N ILE A 58 2.23 -3.43 7.88
CA ILE A 58 2.99 -4.14 6.85
C ILE A 58 2.46 -3.68 5.49
N VAL A 59 3.34 -3.10 4.67
CA VAL A 59 3.03 -2.68 3.31
C VAL A 59 3.55 -3.72 2.31
N GLU A 60 2.64 -4.37 1.59
CA GLU A 60 2.94 -5.29 0.51
C GLU A 60 2.67 -4.60 -0.83
N VAL A 61 3.70 -4.55 -1.69
CA VAL A 61 3.58 -4.09 -3.07
C VAL A 61 3.67 -5.32 -3.96
N PRO A 62 2.54 -5.86 -4.45
CA PRO A 62 2.57 -7.05 -5.28
C PRO A 62 3.15 -6.73 -6.66
N GLU A 63 3.68 -7.74 -7.33
CA GLU A 63 4.01 -7.64 -8.75
C GLU A 63 2.76 -7.73 -9.62
N LYS A 64 2.84 -7.20 -10.84
CA LYS A 64 1.85 -7.45 -11.89
C LYS A 64 1.96 -8.94 -12.23
N GLY A 65 0.89 -9.70 -11.96
CA GLY A 65 0.81 -11.05 -12.47
C GLY A 65 0.86 -11.04 -13.99
N ILE A 66 1.62 -11.97 -14.57
CA ILE A 66 1.41 -12.38 -15.95
C ILE A 66 0.06 -13.09 -15.98
N ALA A 67 -0.94 -12.51 -16.64
CA ALA A 67 -2.09 -13.29 -17.06
C ALA A 67 -1.56 -14.25 -18.14
N LEU A 68 -1.39 -15.52 -17.76
CA LEU A 68 -1.10 -16.62 -18.69
C LEU A 68 -2.34 -16.90 -19.55
#